data_AF-H8ZEH0-F1
#
_entry.id   AF-H8ZEH0-F1
#
_cell.length_a   1.000
_cell.length_b   1.000
_cell.length_c   1.000
_cell.angle_alpha   90.00
_cell.angle_beta   90.00
_cell.angle_gamma   90.00
#
_symmetry.space_group_name_H-M   'P 1'
#
loop_
_entity.id
_entity.type
_entity.pdbx_description
1 polymer ?
#
loop_
_entity_poly.entity_id
_entity_poly.type
_entity_poly.pdbx_seq_one_letter_code
_entity_poly.pdbx_strand_id
1 'polypeptide(L)'
;MGISFSKKSVRQAILELEQQIEEQEKEIRAIRRTKESAGDLFFKSLSAILIGAISILWVCKESISYIYTLKIMGAFFLLGTIVALLFYIFQRVCAYRLKKKTVKLEHLKERQRGNIENLKKETKYDETHGIIKRYTKHTLPEEDETVKPDETVVDRLARLI
;
A
#
# COMPACT_ATOMS: atom_id res chain seq x y z
N MET A 1 -26.44 17.40 -23.46
CA MET A 1 -26.11 16.06 -22.94
C MET A 1 -25.12 16.24 -21.81
N GLY A 2 -25.61 16.20 -20.57
CA GLY A 2 -24.81 16.46 -19.38
C GLY A 2 -23.89 15.29 -19.08
N ILE A 3 -22.62 15.59 -18.84
CA ILE A 3 -21.63 14.61 -18.37
C ILE A 3 -22.05 14.24 -16.95
N SER A 4 -22.73 13.10 -16.81
CA SER A 4 -23.02 12.49 -15.51
C SER A 4 -21.71 12.00 -14.93
N PHE A 5 -20.98 12.90 -14.25
CA PHE A 5 -19.90 12.51 -13.35
C PHE A 5 -20.49 11.55 -12.32
N SER A 6 -20.12 10.27 -12.45
CA SER A 6 -20.48 9.20 -11.53
C SER A 6 -19.95 9.56 -10.14
N LYS A 7 -20.80 10.20 -9.33
CA LYS A 7 -20.56 10.51 -7.91
C LYS A 7 -20.66 9.20 -7.10
N LYS A 8 -19.65 8.34 -7.17
CA LYS A 8 -19.14 7.86 -5.88
C LYS A 8 -18.53 9.11 -5.23
N SER A 9 -19.06 9.52 -4.07
CA SER A 9 -18.53 10.71 -3.40
C SER A 9 -17.03 10.50 -3.21
N VAL A 10 -16.20 11.49 -3.56
CA VAL A 10 -14.73 11.37 -3.43
C VAL A 10 -14.34 10.95 -2.00
N ARG A 11 -15.17 11.31 -1.03
CA ARG A 11 -15.13 10.86 0.37
C ARG A 11 -15.27 9.34 0.53
N GLN A 12 -16.21 8.68 -0.16
CA GLN A 12 -16.30 7.21 -0.20
C GLN A 12 -15.08 6.57 -0.87
N ALA A 13 -14.55 7.18 -1.94
CA ALA A 13 -13.34 6.67 -2.59
C ALA A 13 -12.10 6.76 -1.68
N ILE A 14 -12.00 7.79 -0.84
CA ILE A 14 -10.95 7.90 0.19
C ILE A 14 -11.13 6.83 1.27
N LEU A 15 -12.35 6.65 1.80
CA LEU A 15 -12.61 5.65 2.82
C LEU A 15 -12.32 4.23 2.31
N GLU A 16 -12.73 3.90 1.08
CA GLU A 16 -12.39 2.62 0.44
C GLU A 16 -10.87 2.43 0.29
N LEU A 17 -10.12 3.49 -0.05
CA LEU A 17 -8.66 3.45 -0.16
C LEU A 17 -7.97 3.30 1.20
N GLU A 18 -8.44 4.00 2.23
CA GLU A 18 -7.91 3.86 3.60
C GLU A 18 -8.09 2.44 4.13
N GLN A 19 -9.26 1.86 3.90
CA GLN A 19 -9.57 0.49 4.31
C GLN A 19 -8.67 -0.52 3.59
N GLN A 20 -8.44 -0.34 2.28
CA GLN A 20 -7.49 -1.17 1.51
C GLN A 20 -6.05 -1.03 2.00
N ILE A 21 -5.60 0.19 2.35
CA ILE A 21 -4.27 0.42 2.90
C ILE A 21 -4.13 -0.29 4.25
N GLU A 22 -5.12 -0.18 5.13
CA GLU A 22 -5.09 -0.81 6.45
C GLU A 22 -5.03 -2.34 6.37
N GLU A 23 -5.82 -2.94 5.47
CA GLU A 23 -5.77 -4.38 5.19
C GLU A 23 -4.39 -4.82 4.70
N GLN A 24 -3.82 -4.11 3.73
CA GLN A 24 -2.48 -4.44 3.23
C GLN A 24 -1.39 -4.26 4.29
N GLU A 25 -1.50 -3.28 5.18
CA GLU A 25 -0.58 -3.12 6.31
C GLU A 25 -0.71 -4.24 7.34
N LYS A 26 -1.93 -4.73 7.61
CA LYS A 26 -2.16 -5.91 8.46
C LYS A 26 -1.52 -7.15 7.84
N GLU A 27 -1.70 -7.37 6.54
CA GLU A 27 -1.10 -8.50 5.84
C GLU A 27 0.44 -8.44 5.83
N ILE A 28 1.04 -7.26 5.59
CA ILE A 28 2.49 -7.08 5.63
C ILE A 28 3.03 -7.37 7.05
N ARG A 29 2.34 -6.89 8.09
CA ARG A 29 2.70 -7.17 9.49
C ARG A 29 2.61 -8.66 9.80
N ALA A 30 1.58 -9.35 9.33
CA ALA A 30 1.44 -10.79 9.51
C ALA A 30 2.61 -11.54 8.85
N ILE A 31 2.96 -11.22 7.60
CA ILE A 31 4.08 -11.87 6.90
C ILE A 31 5.42 -11.60 7.59
N ARG A 32 5.64 -10.40 8.14
CA ARG A 32 6.85 -10.10 8.95
C ARG A 32 6.93 -10.97 10.20
N ARG A 33 5.84 -11.08 10.96
CA ARG A 33 5.78 -11.95 12.15
C ARG A 33 6.03 -13.41 11.78
N THR A 34 5.45 -13.90 10.69
CA THR A 34 5.70 -15.27 10.21
C THR A 34 7.16 -15.49 9.81
N LYS A 35 7.80 -14.50 9.17
CA LYS A 35 9.23 -14.57 8.82
C LYS A 35 10.12 -14.65 10.06
N GLU A 36 9.83 -13.85 11.09
CA GLU A 36 10.55 -13.87 12.37
C GLU A 36 10.36 -15.21 13.10
N SER A 37 9.11 -15.68 13.20
CA SER A 37 8.79 -16.97 13.82
C SER A 37 9.42 -18.16 13.09
N ALA A 38 9.53 -18.11 11.77
CA ALA A 38 10.19 -19.15 10.98
C ALA A 38 11.69 -19.26 11.31
N GLY A 39 12.34 -18.16 11.70
CA GLY A 39 13.74 -18.19 12.15
C GLY A 39 13.92 -18.97 13.45
N ASP A 40 13.01 -18.78 14.42
CA ASP A 40 13.02 -19.52 15.69
C ASP A 40 12.75 -21.02 15.46
N LEU A 41 11.79 -21.36 14.59
CA LEU A 41 11.53 -22.75 14.18
C LEU A 41 12.74 -23.40 13.51
N PHE A 42 13.43 -22.67 12.63
CA PHE A 42 14.65 -23.16 11.99
C PHE A 42 15.75 -23.45 13.01
N PHE A 43 16.00 -22.54 13.95
CA PHE A 43 17.00 -22.74 14.99
C PHE A 43 16.68 -23.94 15.88
N LYS A 44 15.41 -24.11 16.27
CA LYS A 44 14.93 -25.28 17.02
C LYS A 44 15.09 -26.58 16.24
N SER A 45 14.84 -26.57 14.94
CA SER A 45 15.03 -27.76 14.10
C SER A 45 16.51 -28.16 14.00
N LEU A 46 17.41 -27.19 13.83
CA LEU A 46 18.85 -27.42 13.80
C LEU A 46 19.39 -27.95 15.12
N SER A 47 18.96 -27.37 16.24
CA SER A 47 19.38 -27.83 17.56
C SER A 47 18.88 -29.25 17.86
N ALA A 48 17.64 -29.59 17.46
CA ALA A 48 17.11 -30.95 17.60
C ALA A 48 17.92 -31.98 16.79
N ILE A 49 18.32 -31.64 15.57
CA ILE A 49 19.17 -32.49 14.71
C ILE A 49 20.54 -32.71 15.38
N LEU A 50 21.15 -31.65 15.93
CA LEU A 50 22.43 -31.71 16.63
C LEU A 50 22.37 -32.58 17.89
N ILE A 51 21.33 -32.38 18.72
CA ILE A 51 21.11 -33.18 19.93
C ILE A 51 20.90 -34.65 19.55
N GLY A 52 20.07 -34.93 18.56
CA GLY A 52 19.83 -36.29 18.07
C GLY A 52 21.11 -36.97 17.59
N ALA A 53 21.97 -36.25 16.85
CA ALA A 53 23.26 -36.76 16.41
C ALA A 53 24.16 -37.13 17.61
N ILE A 54 24.28 -36.24 18.59
CA ILE A 54 25.09 -36.46 19.80
C ILE A 54 24.55 -37.64 20.62
N SER A 55 23.23 -37.75 20.80
CA SER A 55 22.59 -38.84 21.53
C SER A 55 22.85 -40.20 20.88
N ILE A 56 22.73 -40.30 19.54
CA ILE A 56 23.02 -41.55 18.83
C ILE A 56 24.50 -41.91 18.95
N LEU A 57 25.41 -40.96 18.77
CA LEU A 57 26.85 -41.19 18.94
C LEU A 57 27.20 -41.66 20.36
N TRP A 58 26.54 -41.11 21.37
CA TRP A 58 26.75 -41.49 22.76
C TRP A 58 26.29 -42.92 23.05
N VAL A 59 25.07 -43.28 22.65
CA VAL A 59 24.49 -44.62 22.86
C VAL A 59 25.26 -45.70 22.09
N CYS A 60 25.71 -45.37 20.89
CA CYS A 60 26.31 -46.33 19.98
C CYS A 60 27.85 -46.39 20.03
N LYS A 61 28.47 -45.64 20.94
CA LYS A 61 29.93 -45.51 21.11
C LYS A 61 30.68 -46.85 21.11
N GLU A 62 30.14 -47.88 21.78
CA GLU A 62 30.85 -49.16 22.00
C GLU A 62 30.46 -50.25 21.00
N SER A 63 29.36 -50.08 20.27
CA SER A 63 28.74 -51.13 19.46
C SER A 63 28.84 -50.89 17.95
N ILE A 64 29.13 -49.66 17.52
CA ILE A 64 29.12 -49.30 16.10
C ILE A 64 30.55 -49.20 15.53
N SER A 65 30.79 -49.91 14.43
CA SER A 65 32.01 -49.79 13.62
C SER A 65 32.15 -48.37 13.05
N TYR A 66 33.38 -47.86 13.01
CA TYR A 66 33.73 -46.51 12.54
C TYR A 66 33.09 -46.13 11.18
N ILE A 67 32.97 -47.08 10.25
CA ILE A 67 32.35 -46.86 8.93
C ILE A 67 30.87 -46.48 9.06
N TYR A 68 30.14 -47.09 10.00
CA TYR A 68 28.73 -46.79 10.22
C TYR A 68 28.55 -45.44 10.91
N THR A 69 29.44 -45.08 11.83
CA THR A 69 29.47 -43.74 12.46
C THR A 69 29.63 -42.63 11.43
N LEU A 70 30.53 -42.84 10.45
CA LEU A 70 30.71 -41.91 9.32
C LEU A 70 29.44 -41.77 8.47
N LYS A 71 28.74 -42.88 8.19
CA LYS A 71 27.48 -42.84 7.43
C LYS A 71 26.37 -42.08 8.17
N ILE A 72 26.26 -42.27 9.48
CA ILE A 72 25.29 -41.57 10.33
C ILE A 72 25.59 -40.07 10.34
N MET A 73 26.85 -39.69 10.57
CA MET A 73 27.28 -38.29 10.51
C MET A 73 27.02 -37.65 9.14
N GLY A 74 27.29 -38.38 8.05
CA GLY A 74 26.96 -37.94 6.70
C GLY A 74 25.47 -37.73 6.48
N ALA A 75 24.63 -38.61 7.02
CA ALA A 75 23.17 -38.47 6.95
C ALA A 75 22.67 -37.24 7.71
N PHE A 76 23.19 -36.98 8.92
CA PHE A 76 22.87 -35.78 9.69
C PHE A 76 23.31 -34.49 8.98
N PHE A 77 24.49 -34.51 8.35
CA PHE A 77 24.99 -33.38 7.58
C PHE A 77 24.10 -33.10 6.37
N LEU A 78 23.73 -34.14 5.61
CA LEU A 78 22.77 -34.02 4.50
C LEU A 78 21.43 -33.44 4.97
N LEU A 79 20.88 -33.96 6.06
CA LEU A 79 19.60 -33.49 6.61
C LEU A 79 19.68 -32.01 7.02
N GLY A 80 20.78 -31.60 7.68
CA GLY A 80 21.05 -30.20 8.01
C GLY A 80 21.12 -29.29 6.77
N THR A 81 21.81 -29.73 5.70
CA THR A 81 21.89 -28.96 4.45
C THR A 81 20.53 -28.80 3.76
N ILE A 82 19.69 -29.85 3.77
CA ILE A 82 18.33 -29.79 3.21
C ILE A 82 17.47 -28.77 3.97
N VAL A 83 17.52 -28.81 5.31
CA VAL A 83 16.77 -27.87 6.16
C VAL A 83 17.25 -26.43 5.93
N ALA A 84 18.55 -26.20 5.80
CA ALA A 84 19.13 -24.89 5.46
C ALA A 84 18.66 -24.37 4.09
N LEU A 85 18.64 -25.23 3.06
CA LEU A 85 18.15 -24.87 1.73
C LEU A 85 16.66 -24.50 1.75
N LEU A 86 15.82 -25.28 2.45
CA LEU A 86 14.40 -24.99 2.59
C LEU A 86 14.17 -23.64 3.28
N PHE A 87 14.93 -23.35 4.34
CA PHE A 87 14.85 -22.07 5.03
C PHE A 87 15.27 -20.90 4.14
N TYR A 88 16.34 -21.07 3.35
CA TYR A 88 16.79 -20.06 2.40
C TYR A 88 15.73 -19.76 1.33
N ILE A 89 15.15 -20.80 0.74
CA ILE A 89 14.06 -20.66 -0.25
C ILE A 89 12.86 -19.95 0.39
N PHE A 90 12.47 -20.37 1.60
CA PHE A 90 11.37 -19.75 2.34
C PHE A 90 11.62 -18.26 2.61
N GLN A 91 12.83 -17.89 3.07
CA GLN A 91 13.20 -16.49 3.27
C GLN A 91 13.12 -15.68 1.97
N ARG A 92 13.61 -16.24 0.86
CA ARG A 92 13.60 -15.57 -0.44
C ARG A 92 12.18 -15.35 -0.95
N VAL A 93 11.31 -16.36 -0.82
CA VAL A 93 9.89 -16.25 -1.19
C VAL A 93 9.18 -15.22 -0.32
N CYS A 94 9.39 -15.24 1.00
CA CYS A 94 8.82 -14.26 1.92
C CYS A 94 9.30 -12.83 1.63
N ALA A 95 10.59 -12.65 1.35
CA ALA A 95 11.15 -11.35 0.96
C ALA A 95 10.54 -10.84 -0.36
N TYR A 96 10.39 -11.72 -1.35
CA TYR A 96 9.75 -11.37 -2.62
C TYR A 96 8.27 -10.98 -2.43
N ARG A 97 7.52 -11.75 -1.65
CA ARG A 97 6.12 -11.45 -1.33
C ARG A 97 5.97 -10.13 -0.59
N LEU A 98 6.85 -9.87 0.38
CA LEU A 98 6.91 -8.58 1.10
C LEU A 98 7.17 -7.44 0.13
N LYS A 99 8.22 -7.55 -0.71
CA LYS A 99 8.57 -6.51 -1.68
C LYS A 99 7.42 -6.21 -2.65
N LYS A 100 6.73 -7.24 -3.14
CA LYS A 100 5.56 -7.07 -4.02
C LYS A 100 4.42 -6.34 -3.31
N LYS A 101 4.11 -6.72 -2.06
CA LYS A 101 3.05 -6.07 -1.28
C LYS A 101 3.41 -4.63 -0.88
N THR A 102 4.67 -4.35 -0.53
CA THR A 102 5.11 -2.99 -0.18
C THR A 102 5.04 -2.03 -1.36
N VAL A 103 5.45 -2.47 -2.57
CA VAL A 103 5.33 -1.64 -3.78
C VAL A 103 3.86 -1.34 -4.09
N LYS A 104 2.97 -2.33 -3.94
CA LYS A 104 1.53 -2.12 -4.13
C LYS A 104 0.96 -1.12 -3.10
N LEU A 105 1.39 -1.21 -1.85
CA LEU A 105 1.00 -0.27 -0.79
C LEU A 105 1.47 1.16 -1.11
N GLU A 106 2.71 1.31 -1.56
CA GLU A 106 3.29 2.61 -1.93
C GLU A 106 2.49 3.27 -3.05
N HIS A 107 2.12 2.50 -4.08
CA HIS A 107 1.30 3.00 -5.17
C HIS A 107 -0.12 3.39 -4.73
N LEU A 108 -0.72 2.65 -3.78
CA LEU A 108 -2.01 3.03 -3.18
C LEU A 108 -1.90 4.33 -2.38
N LYS A 109 -0.79 4.52 -1.64
CA LYS A 109 -0.53 5.76 -0.88
C LYS A 109 -0.29 6.96 -1.80
N GLU A 110 0.41 6.79 -2.92
CA GLU A 110 0.55 7.82 -3.95
C GLU A 110 -0.81 8.22 -4.53
N ARG A 111 -1.66 7.24 -4.85
CA ARG A 111 -3.01 7.48 -5.37
C ARG A 111 -3.88 8.23 -4.37
N GLN A 112 -3.78 7.89 -3.08
CA GLN A 112 -4.47 8.60 -2.01
C GLN A 112 -3.99 10.07 -1.92
N ARG A 113 -2.68 10.34 -2.03
CA ARG A 113 -2.14 11.71 -2.04
C ARG A 113 -2.67 12.53 -3.22
N GLY A 114 -2.70 11.95 -4.43
CA GLY A 114 -3.26 12.61 -5.61
C GLY A 114 -4.76 12.93 -5.45
N ASN A 115 -5.55 12.00 -4.92
CA ASN A 115 -6.97 12.23 -4.65
C ASN A 115 -7.20 13.34 -3.61
N ILE A 116 -6.38 13.41 -2.56
CA ILE A 116 -6.44 14.49 -1.56
C ILE A 116 -6.05 15.84 -2.19
N GLU A 117 -5.05 15.87 -3.07
CA GLU A 117 -4.67 17.11 -3.76
C GLU A 117 -5.77 17.60 -4.70
N ASN A 118 -6.41 16.70 -5.43
CA ASN A 118 -7.55 17.03 -6.28
C ASN A 118 -8.73 17.56 -5.46
N LEU A 119 -9.05 16.95 -4.32
CA LEU A 119 -10.05 17.47 -3.38
C LEU A 119 -9.73 18.88 -2.91
N LYS A 120 -8.46 19.16 -2.56
CA LYS A 120 -8.05 20.50 -2.13
C LYS A 120 -8.24 21.54 -3.24
N LYS A 121 -8.04 21.15 -4.51
CA LYS A 121 -8.27 22.01 -5.67
C LYS A 121 -9.77 22.25 -5.89
N GLU A 122 -10.60 21.21 -5.78
CA GLU A 122 -12.06 21.31 -5.86
C GLU A 122 -12.64 22.17 -4.73
N THR A 123 -12.25 21.98 -3.47
CA THR A 123 -12.74 22.81 -2.36
C THR A 123 -12.31 24.26 -2.49
N LYS A 124 -11.06 24.53 -2.90
CA LYS A 124 -10.63 25.90 -3.20
C LYS A 124 -11.45 26.52 -4.32
N TYR A 125 -11.74 25.77 -5.38
CA TYR A 125 -12.54 26.25 -6.49
C TYR A 125 -13.97 26.59 -6.05
N ASP A 126 -14.62 25.69 -5.30
CA ASP A 126 -15.97 25.91 -4.75
C ASP A 126 -16.02 27.08 -3.76
N GLU A 127 -15.02 27.22 -2.89
CA GLU A 127 -14.90 28.37 -1.98
C GLU A 127 -14.73 29.68 -2.75
N THR A 128 -13.84 29.70 -3.75
CA THR A 128 -13.58 30.90 -4.57
C THR A 128 -14.82 31.29 -5.39
N HIS A 129 -15.52 30.31 -5.97
CA HIS A 129 -16.74 30.55 -6.73
C HIS A 129 -17.90 30.96 -5.82
N GLY A 130 -17.98 30.42 -4.60
CA GLY A 130 -18.93 30.83 -3.57
C GLY A 130 -18.70 32.28 -3.10
N ILE A 131 -17.43 32.70 -2.97
CA ILE A 131 -17.08 34.10 -2.66
C ILE A 131 -17.47 35.01 -3.82
N ILE A 132 -17.11 34.68 -5.05
CA ILE A 132 -17.48 35.46 -6.25
C ILE A 132 -18.99 35.65 -6.32
N LYS A 133 -19.77 34.57 -6.12
CA LYS A 133 -21.24 34.59 -6.16
C LYS A 133 -21.85 35.43 -5.03
N ARG A 134 -21.25 35.45 -3.84
CA ARG A 134 -21.66 36.33 -2.74
C ARG A 134 -21.34 37.79 -3.06
N TYR A 135 -20.20 38.07 -3.67
CA TYR A 135 -19.83 39.41 -4.11
C TYR A 135 -20.72 39.91 -5.26
N THR A 136 -21.03 39.07 -6.26
CA THR A 136 -21.94 39.46 -7.37
C THR A 136 -23.36 39.73 -6.86
N LYS A 137 -23.81 39.04 -5.80
CA LYS A 137 -25.11 39.26 -5.18
C LYS A 137 -25.16 40.54 -4.32
N HIS A 138 -24.01 41.07 -3.89
CA HIS A 138 -23.91 42.32 -3.14
C HIS A 138 -23.62 43.56 -4.00
N THR A 139 -23.40 43.40 -5.31
CA THR A 139 -23.16 44.50 -6.26
C THR A 139 -24.30 44.74 -7.25
N LEU A 140 -25.48 44.14 -7.05
CA LEU A 140 -26.69 44.56 -7.75
C LEU A 140 -27.48 45.48 -6.82
N PRO A 141 -27.47 46.81 -7.06
CA PRO A 141 -28.57 47.62 -6.57
C PRO A 141 -29.84 47.14 -7.27
N GLU A 142 -30.95 47.12 -6.55
CA GLU A 142 -32.28 47.12 -7.18
C GLU A 142 -32.34 48.34 -8.11
N GLU A 143 -32.20 48.12 -9.42
CA GLU A 143 -32.67 49.09 -10.41
C GLU A 143 -33.91 48.51 -11.08
N ASP A 144 -35.02 49.20 -10.83
CA ASP A 144 -36.27 49.14 -11.57
C ASP A 144 -36.01 49.08 -13.08
N GLU A 145 -36.25 47.93 -13.70
CA GLU A 145 -36.38 47.84 -15.16
C GLU A 145 -37.78 48.27 -15.60
N THR A 146 -38.01 49.58 -15.59
CA THR A 146 -38.86 50.26 -16.59
C THR A 146 -38.02 51.27 -17.37
N VAL A 147 -37.00 50.84 -18.12
CA VAL A 147 -36.39 51.71 -19.15
C VAL A 147 -35.96 50.88 -20.36
N LYS A 148 -36.52 51.25 -21.52
CA LYS A 148 -36.19 50.72 -22.85
C LYS A 148 -34.69 50.85 -23.17
N PRO A 149 -34.10 49.96 -23.97
CA PRO A 149 -32.73 50.13 -24.44
C PRO A 149 -32.70 51.30 -25.44
N ASP A 150 -31.94 52.34 -25.10
CA ASP A 150 -31.73 53.50 -25.98
C ASP A 150 -30.54 53.19 -26.92
N GLU A 151 -30.82 53.10 -28.23
CA GLU A 151 -29.92 52.69 -29.32
C GLU A 151 -28.74 53.67 -29.59
N THR A 152 -28.47 54.63 -28.71
CA THR A 152 -27.57 55.77 -28.99
C THR A 152 -26.11 55.57 -28.58
N VAL A 153 -25.76 54.48 -27.88
CA VAL A 153 -24.38 54.23 -27.42
C VAL A 153 -23.54 53.52 -28.48
N VAL A 154 -24.16 52.68 -29.32
CA VAL A 154 -23.47 51.95 -30.40
C VAL A 154 -23.04 52.91 -31.52
N ASP A 155 -23.86 53.93 -31.79
CA ASP A 155 -23.63 54.87 -32.90
C ASP A 155 -22.50 55.90 -32.61
N ARG A 156 -22.16 56.11 -31.33
CA ARG A 156 -20.99 56.93 -30.94
C ARG A 156 -19.67 56.18 -30.97
N LEU A 157 -19.68 54.86 -30.78
CA LEU A 157 -18.45 54.04 -30.85
C LEU A 157 -18.00 53.79 -32.29
N ALA A 158 -18.92 53.79 -33.25
CA ALA A 158 -18.63 53.56 -34.67
C ALA A 158 -17.99 54.77 -35.39
N ARG A 159 -17.98 55.98 -34.78
CA ARG A 159 -17.33 57.18 -35.36
C ARG A 159 -15.93 57.46 -34.81
N LEU A 160 -15.42 56.60 -33.93
CA LEU A 160 -14.09 56.72 -33.31
C LEU A 160 -13.10 55.65 -33.79
N ILE A 161 -13.49 54.85 -34.79
CA ILE A 161 -12.65 53.92 -35.56
C ILE A 161 -12.64 54.40 -37.00
#